data_AF-A0A1Z9BP91-F1
#
_entry.id   AF-A0A1Z9BP91-F1
#
_cell.length_a   1.000
_cell.length_b   1.000
_cell.length_c   1.000
_cell.angle_alpha   90.00
_cell.angle_beta   90.00
_cell.angle_gamma   90.00
#
_symmetry.space_group_name_H-M   'P 1'
#
loop_
_entity.id
_entity.type
_entity.pdbx_description
1 polymer ?
#
loop_
_entity_poly.entity_id
_entity_poly.type
_entity_poly.pdbx_seq_one_letter_code
_entity_poly.pdbx_strand_id
1 'polypeptide(L)'
;MLASLSAGAANLNVAGGQLMGATGVIVDGSSYNVAFLDGTCIALYDGCDDASDFTFQTAAAATLASQALLDQVFLDGIGLFDSNPGLTNGLTHANTGSALTPYYALFDDQGVAAVRLSMAVNVSVAGWGGETVDWVLPGGSYGYAHIADSSGVPGPVPATNVYAVWSIVPEPGTASLLGFGLAALAVKGRRRHPLS
;
A
#
# COMPACT_ATOMS: atom_id res chain seq x y z
N MET A 1 9.87 -28.24 -8.01
CA MET A 1 10.18 -27.87 -6.61
C MET A 1 9.40 -26.59 -6.34
N LEU A 2 8.23 -26.70 -5.71
CA LEU A 2 7.40 -25.55 -5.36
C LEU A 2 7.97 -24.96 -4.07
N ALA A 3 8.50 -23.75 -4.12
CA ALA A 3 8.88 -23.03 -2.90
C ALA A 3 7.60 -22.69 -2.14
N SER A 4 7.46 -23.22 -0.93
CA SER A 4 6.45 -22.77 0.01
C SER A 4 6.84 -21.35 0.42
N LEU A 5 6.13 -20.35 -0.11
CA LEU A 5 6.17 -19.01 0.44
C LEU A 5 5.38 -19.07 1.75
N SER A 6 6.11 -19.02 2.86
CA SER A 6 5.49 -18.65 4.13
C SER A 6 4.86 -17.28 3.92
N ALA A 7 3.54 -17.22 3.78
CA ALA A 7 2.79 -15.96 3.85
C ALA A 7 3.00 -15.39 5.25
N GLY A 8 3.99 -14.51 5.40
CA GLY A 8 4.10 -13.68 6.59
C GLY A 8 2.90 -12.74 6.60
N ALA A 9 2.14 -12.73 7.69
CA ALA A 9 1.10 -11.72 7.88
C ALA A 9 1.74 -10.33 7.84
N ALA A 10 1.04 -9.35 7.25
CA ALA A 10 1.49 -7.97 7.25
C ALA A 10 1.77 -7.50 8.69
N ASN A 11 2.89 -6.81 8.89
CA ASN A 11 3.26 -6.25 10.18
C ASN A 11 2.76 -4.80 10.24
N LEU A 12 1.72 -4.57 11.04
CA LEU A 12 1.05 -3.29 11.16
C LEU A 12 1.92 -2.29 11.95
N ASN A 13 2.11 -1.11 11.38
CA ASN A 13 2.77 0.01 12.04
C ASN A 13 1.72 0.83 12.79
N VAL A 14 1.65 0.66 14.11
CA VAL A 14 0.69 1.35 14.98
C VAL A 14 1.42 2.29 15.92
N ALA A 15 1.03 3.58 15.92
CA ALA A 15 1.58 4.60 16.79
C ALA A 15 0.45 5.36 17.49
N GLY A 16 0.49 5.44 18.82
CA GLY A 16 -0.55 6.14 19.59
C GLY A 16 -1.96 5.58 19.42
N GLY A 17 -2.10 4.31 19.03
CA GLY A 17 -3.38 3.67 18.73
C GLY A 17 -3.90 3.91 17.31
N GLN A 18 -3.17 4.65 16.47
CA GLN A 18 -3.50 4.85 15.07
C GLN A 18 -2.68 3.93 14.15
N LEU A 19 -3.32 3.39 13.12
CA LEU A 19 -2.69 2.63 12.05
C LEU A 19 -2.01 3.59 11.08
N MET A 20 -0.69 3.63 11.13
CA MET A 20 0.14 4.51 10.29
C MET A 20 0.48 3.87 8.93
N GLY A 21 0.36 2.54 8.84
CA GLY A 21 0.74 1.76 7.67
C GLY A 21 1.00 0.29 8.02
N ALA A 22 1.64 -0.43 7.09
CA ALA A 22 2.05 -1.81 7.31
C ALA A 22 3.30 -2.15 6.49
N THR A 23 4.03 -3.16 6.92
CA THR A 23 5.19 -3.72 6.22
C THR A 23 4.93 -5.17 5.88
N GLY A 24 5.51 -5.66 4.79
CA GLY A 24 5.33 -7.06 4.39
C GLY A 24 3.95 -7.39 3.82
N VAL A 25 3.22 -6.41 3.30
CA VAL A 25 1.92 -6.62 2.65
C VAL A 25 2.15 -7.33 1.33
N ILE A 26 1.48 -8.47 1.13
CA ILE A 26 1.65 -9.28 -0.07
C ILE A 26 0.65 -8.86 -1.15
N VAL A 27 1.15 -8.41 -2.30
CA VAL A 27 0.35 -8.07 -3.50
C VAL A 27 0.90 -8.87 -4.68
N ASP A 28 0.07 -9.74 -5.25
CA ASP A 28 0.44 -10.64 -6.36
C ASP A 28 1.76 -11.40 -6.12
N GLY A 29 1.94 -11.90 -4.90
CA GLY A 29 3.13 -12.65 -4.48
C GLY A 29 4.38 -11.81 -4.17
N SER A 30 4.34 -10.49 -4.40
CA SER A 30 5.42 -9.56 -4.06
C SER A 30 5.14 -8.83 -2.74
N SER A 31 6.20 -8.47 -2.00
CA SER A 31 6.09 -7.85 -0.67
C SER A 31 6.30 -6.34 -0.74
N TYR A 32 5.38 -5.60 -0.13
CA TYR A 32 5.36 -4.13 -0.12
C TYR A 32 5.23 -3.58 1.30
N ASN A 33 5.72 -2.36 1.48
CA ASN A 33 5.33 -1.51 2.59
C ASN A 33 4.29 -0.51 2.12
N VAL A 34 3.40 -0.11 3.03
CA VAL A 34 2.41 0.94 2.81
C VAL A 34 2.44 1.92 3.98
N ALA A 35 2.35 3.20 3.68
CA ALA A 35 2.09 4.26 4.65
C ALA A 35 0.78 4.96 4.30
N PHE A 36 -0.01 5.32 5.32
CA PHE A 36 -1.23 6.10 5.14
C PHE A 36 -0.92 7.57 5.38
N LEU A 37 -0.98 8.39 4.33
CA LEU A 37 -0.56 9.79 4.36
C LEU A 37 -1.64 10.74 3.85
N ASP A 38 -1.75 11.87 4.54
CA ASP A 38 -2.54 13.02 4.10
C ASP A 38 -1.75 13.89 3.13
N GLY A 39 -2.45 14.53 2.19
CA GLY A 39 -1.90 15.53 1.30
C GLY A 39 -2.42 15.38 -0.12
N THR A 40 -1.72 16.00 -1.05
CA THR A 40 -2.04 15.98 -2.48
C THR A 40 -1.19 14.97 -3.22
N CYS A 41 -1.69 14.47 -4.37
CA CYS A 41 -0.89 13.58 -5.23
C CYS A 41 0.48 14.19 -5.55
N ILE A 42 0.51 15.46 -5.95
CA ILE A 42 1.73 16.18 -6.34
C ILE A 42 2.75 16.19 -5.18
N ALA A 43 2.30 16.38 -3.94
CA ALA A 43 3.18 16.40 -2.78
C ALA A 43 3.69 15.00 -2.37
N LEU A 44 2.90 13.95 -2.62
CA LEU A 44 3.18 12.59 -2.16
C LEU A 44 3.88 11.71 -3.20
N TYR A 45 3.79 12.05 -4.48
CA TYR A 45 4.25 11.23 -5.61
C TYR A 45 5.11 12.04 -6.60
N ASP A 46 6.15 12.72 -6.09
CA ASP A 46 7.18 13.44 -6.88
C ASP A 46 6.66 14.35 -8.01
N GLY A 47 5.57 15.09 -7.76
CA GLY A 47 4.94 15.94 -8.78
C GLY A 47 3.72 15.31 -9.45
N CYS A 48 3.52 14.00 -9.31
CA CYS A 48 2.40 13.25 -9.87
C CYS A 48 2.33 13.43 -11.39
N ASP A 49 3.49 13.51 -12.03
CA ASP A 49 3.70 13.92 -13.41
C ASP A 49 4.20 12.82 -14.35
N ASP A 50 4.49 11.64 -13.83
CA ASP A 50 4.83 10.46 -14.62
C ASP A 50 4.15 9.19 -14.07
N ALA A 51 3.95 8.18 -14.94
CA ALA A 51 3.43 6.89 -14.50
C ALA A 51 4.40 6.17 -13.54
N SER A 52 5.70 6.46 -13.63
CA SER A 52 6.74 5.94 -12.76
C SER A 52 6.70 6.48 -11.32
N ASP A 53 5.94 7.55 -11.08
CA ASP A 53 5.69 8.05 -9.72
C ASP A 53 4.86 7.05 -8.90
N PHE A 54 4.10 6.18 -9.57
CA PHE A 54 3.25 5.19 -8.93
C PHE A 54 3.88 3.81 -8.92
N THR A 55 3.87 3.18 -7.74
CA THR A 55 4.31 1.79 -7.55
C THR A 55 3.51 0.80 -8.39
N PHE A 56 2.21 1.04 -8.57
CA PHE A 56 1.35 0.22 -9.42
C PHE A 56 0.93 1.04 -10.64
N GLN A 57 1.21 0.56 -11.85
CA GLN A 57 1.00 1.33 -13.08
C GLN A 57 -0.20 0.86 -13.91
N THR A 58 -1.04 0.00 -13.33
CA THR A 58 -2.25 -0.51 -13.99
C THR A 58 -3.42 -0.56 -13.02
N ALA A 59 -4.64 -0.43 -13.56
CA ALA A 59 -5.86 -0.55 -12.77
C ALA A 59 -5.96 -1.92 -12.06
N ALA A 60 -5.52 -2.99 -12.73
CA ALA A 60 -5.54 -4.34 -12.16
C ALA A 60 -4.57 -4.46 -10.97
N ALA A 61 -3.34 -3.98 -11.12
CA ALA A 61 -2.34 -4.03 -10.05
C ALA A 61 -2.77 -3.18 -8.84
N ALA A 62 -3.29 -1.97 -9.06
CA ALA A 62 -3.83 -1.13 -7.99
C ALA A 62 -5.05 -1.77 -7.30
N THR A 63 -5.90 -2.49 -8.04
CA THR A 63 -7.03 -3.23 -7.47
C THR A 63 -6.57 -4.38 -6.58
N LEU A 64 -5.54 -5.14 -6.99
CA LEU A 64 -4.96 -6.18 -6.15
C LEU A 64 -4.32 -5.60 -4.88
N ALA A 65 -3.66 -4.44 -4.99
CA ALA A 65 -3.09 -3.76 -3.84
C ALA A 65 -4.17 -3.26 -2.86
N SER A 66 -5.23 -2.64 -3.36
CA SER A 66 -6.38 -2.23 -2.55
C SER A 66 -7.05 -3.43 -1.88
N GLN A 67 -7.21 -4.56 -2.58
CA GLN A 67 -7.75 -5.78 -1.96
C GLN A 67 -6.84 -6.29 -0.84
N ALA A 68 -5.52 -6.28 -1.04
CA ALA A 68 -4.57 -6.69 -0.02
C ALA A 68 -4.65 -5.84 1.26
N LEU A 69 -5.04 -4.55 1.17
CA LEU A 69 -5.28 -3.73 2.35
C LEU A 69 -6.46 -4.25 3.18
N LEU A 70 -7.57 -4.62 2.54
CA LEU A 70 -8.73 -5.19 3.23
C LEU A 70 -8.38 -6.56 3.83
N ASP A 71 -7.68 -7.39 3.06
CA ASP A 71 -7.40 -8.78 3.46
C ASP A 71 -6.32 -8.92 4.55
N GLN A 72 -5.41 -7.94 4.68
CA GLN A 72 -4.20 -8.07 5.52
C GLN A 72 -3.97 -6.92 6.50
N VAL A 73 -4.53 -5.73 6.24
CA VAL A 73 -4.17 -4.50 6.95
C VAL A 73 -5.33 -3.95 7.77
N PHE A 74 -6.49 -3.80 7.13
CA PHE A 74 -7.73 -3.34 7.77
C PHE A 74 -8.45 -4.50 8.44
N LEU A 75 -7.81 -5.07 9.46
CA LEU A 75 -8.35 -6.17 10.26
C LEU A 75 -8.40 -5.78 11.73
N ASP A 76 -9.41 -6.28 12.43
CA ASP A 76 -9.52 -6.18 13.88
C ASP A 76 -8.56 -7.16 14.57
N GLY A 77 -7.28 -6.82 14.56
CA GLY A 77 -6.20 -7.56 15.21
C GLY A 77 -5.71 -6.85 16.48
N ILE A 78 -4.55 -6.19 16.36
CA ILE A 78 -3.94 -5.40 17.46
C ILE A 78 -4.61 -4.03 17.68
N GLY A 79 -5.63 -3.71 16.88
CA GLY A 79 -6.44 -2.49 16.94
C GLY A 79 -7.79 -2.76 16.25
N LEU A 80 -8.73 -1.84 16.40
CA LEU A 80 -10.08 -1.94 15.83
C LEU A 80 -10.15 -1.27 14.45
N PHE A 81 -9.22 -1.60 13.55
CA PHE A 81 -9.06 -0.85 12.31
C PHE A 81 -10.14 -1.17 11.28
N ASP A 82 -10.74 -2.36 11.32
CA ASP A 82 -11.91 -2.74 10.51
C ASP A 82 -13.18 -2.15 11.13
N SER A 83 -13.42 -2.43 12.41
CA SER A 83 -14.60 -1.91 13.14
C SER A 83 -14.60 -0.39 13.36
N ASN A 84 -13.47 0.30 13.18
CA ASN A 84 -13.37 1.74 13.28
C ASN A 84 -12.30 2.28 12.31
N PRO A 85 -12.68 2.54 11.04
CA PRO A 85 -11.76 3.04 10.01
C PRO A 85 -11.08 4.37 10.38
N GLY A 86 -11.71 5.18 11.24
CA GLY A 86 -11.17 6.43 11.77
C GLY A 86 -9.97 6.26 12.72
N LEU A 87 -9.56 5.03 13.02
CA LEU A 87 -8.29 4.73 13.67
C LEU A 87 -7.12 4.59 12.69
N THR A 88 -7.35 4.74 11.39
CA THR A 88 -6.27 4.83 10.39
C THR A 88 -5.80 6.27 10.27
N ASN A 89 -4.49 6.49 10.22
CA ASN A 89 -3.92 7.83 10.04
C ASN A 89 -4.52 8.50 8.78
N GLY A 90 -4.95 9.75 8.91
CA GLY A 90 -5.62 10.50 7.84
C GLY A 90 -7.13 10.28 7.72
N LEU A 91 -7.68 9.28 8.41
CA LEU A 91 -9.13 9.06 8.47
C LEU A 91 -9.70 9.53 9.80
N THR A 92 -10.84 10.20 9.77
CA THR A 92 -11.51 10.67 11.00
C THR A 92 -12.93 10.14 11.15
N HIS A 93 -13.45 9.42 10.15
CA HIS A 93 -14.81 8.89 10.19
C HIS A 93 -14.82 7.47 10.75
N ALA A 94 -15.52 7.28 11.88
CA ALA A 94 -15.49 6.01 12.61
C ALA A 94 -16.21 4.84 11.92
N ASN A 95 -17.01 5.11 10.88
CA ASN A 95 -17.78 4.08 10.19
C ASN A 95 -17.39 3.83 8.73
N THR A 96 -16.54 4.66 8.14
CA THR A 96 -16.12 4.45 6.75
C THR A 96 -14.81 5.17 6.49
N GLY A 97 -13.94 4.54 5.73
CA GLY A 97 -12.69 5.12 5.28
C GLY A 97 -12.24 4.47 3.99
N SER A 98 -11.56 5.24 3.14
CA SER A 98 -11.05 4.76 1.87
C SER A 98 -9.56 5.01 1.77
N ALA A 99 -8.79 3.97 1.44
CA ALA A 99 -7.38 4.10 1.11
C ALA A 99 -7.21 4.12 -0.41
N LEU A 100 -6.58 5.18 -0.91
CA LEU A 100 -6.41 5.46 -2.33
C LEU A 100 -5.09 4.85 -2.83
N THR A 101 -5.16 4.02 -3.88
CA THR A 101 -4.00 3.48 -4.60
C THR A 101 -3.98 4.03 -6.03
N PRO A 102 -3.24 5.13 -6.28
CA PRO A 102 -3.06 5.70 -7.61
C PRO A 102 -2.34 4.75 -8.57
N TYR A 103 -2.64 4.88 -9.86
CA TYR A 103 -1.90 4.13 -10.89
C TYR A 103 -1.69 4.85 -12.22
N TYR A 104 -2.30 6.02 -12.40
CA TYR A 104 -2.17 6.76 -13.65
C TYR A 104 -2.59 8.22 -13.47
N ALA A 105 -1.76 9.15 -13.93
CA ALA A 105 -2.08 10.57 -13.99
C ALA A 105 -2.60 10.95 -15.39
N LEU A 106 -3.64 11.78 -15.43
CA LEU A 106 -4.18 12.42 -16.63
C LEU A 106 -3.72 13.86 -16.65
N PHE A 107 -3.24 14.31 -17.80
CA PHE A 107 -2.66 15.64 -17.98
C PHE A 107 -3.53 16.51 -18.89
N ASP A 108 -3.54 17.81 -18.62
CA ASP A 108 -4.04 18.86 -19.51
C ASP A 108 -3.00 19.98 -19.67
N ASP A 109 -3.37 21.05 -20.37
CA ASP A 109 -2.48 22.19 -20.64
C ASP A 109 -2.08 22.98 -19.37
N GLN A 110 -2.64 22.65 -18.19
CA GLN A 110 -2.34 23.27 -16.90
C GLN A 110 -1.60 22.32 -15.93
N GLY A 111 -1.32 21.07 -16.32
CA GLY A 111 -0.62 20.07 -15.49
C GLY A 111 -1.47 18.83 -15.22
N VAL A 112 -1.42 18.32 -13.99
CA VAL A 112 -2.19 17.12 -13.58
C VAL A 112 -3.68 17.46 -13.49
N ALA A 113 -4.45 17.00 -14.46
CA ALA A 113 -5.89 17.20 -14.52
C ALA A 113 -6.66 16.26 -13.58
N ALA A 114 -6.23 15.00 -13.50
CA ALA A 114 -6.85 13.98 -12.66
C ALA A 114 -5.90 12.81 -12.39
N VAL A 115 -6.21 12.00 -11.38
CA VAL A 115 -5.46 10.79 -11.06
C VAL A 115 -6.44 9.62 -11.01
N ARG A 116 -6.17 8.59 -11.81
CA ARG A 116 -6.88 7.32 -11.71
C ARG A 116 -6.30 6.51 -10.56
N LEU A 117 -7.20 5.95 -9.77
CA LEU A 117 -6.89 5.24 -8.54
C LEU A 117 -7.86 4.07 -8.36
N SER A 118 -7.44 3.07 -7.58
CA SER A 118 -8.31 2.07 -6.96
C SER A 118 -8.50 2.44 -5.49
N MET A 119 -9.65 2.11 -4.91
CA MET A 119 -9.95 2.41 -3.50
C MET A 119 -10.24 1.13 -2.73
N ALA A 120 -9.55 0.94 -1.61
CA ALA A 120 -9.98 0.00 -0.58
C ALA A 120 -10.96 0.72 0.34
N VAL A 121 -12.24 0.35 0.32
CA VAL A 121 -13.27 0.96 1.17
C VAL A 121 -13.52 0.03 2.35
N ASN A 122 -13.18 0.52 3.54
CA ASN A 122 -13.36 -0.14 4.82
C ASN A 122 -14.59 0.48 5.53
N VAL A 123 -15.55 -0.35 5.94
CA VAL A 123 -16.83 0.09 6.53
C VAL A 123 -17.12 -0.67 7.82
N SER A 124 -17.38 0.07 8.90
CA SER A 124 -17.71 -0.57 10.19
C SER A 124 -19.13 -1.13 10.24
N VAL A 125 -19.26 -2.28 10.93
CA VAL A 125 -20.54 -2.97 11.23
C VAL A 125 -21.54 -2.11 12.00
N ALA A 126 -21.07 -1.10 12.75
CA ALA A 126 -21.92 -0.28 13.62
C ALA A 126 -22.77 0.74 12.85
N GLY A 127 -22.45 1.03 11.59
CA GLY A 127 -23.10 2.11 10.81
C GLY A 127 -24.36 1.72 10.03
N TRP A 128 -24.52 0.44 9.64
CA TRP A 128 -25.45 0.08 8.54
C TRP A 128 -26.31 -1.18 8.75
N GLY A 129 -26.57 -1.58 9.99
CA GLY A 129 -27.63 -2.57 10.27
C GLY A 129 -27.27 -4.03 10.02
N GLY A 130 -25.98 -4.39 10.03
CA GLY A 130 -25.54 -5.76 10.29
C GLY A 130 -24.94 -6.56 9.13
N GLU A 131 -24.78 -5.98 7.94
CA GLU A 131 -23.95 -6.58 6.88
C GLU A 131 -22.85 -5.60 6.46
N THR A 132 -21.61 -5.88 6.89
CA THR A 132 -20.42 -5.24 6.34
C THR A 132 -20.09 -5.90 5.03
N VAL A 133 -19.97 -5.10 3.99
CA VAL A 133 -19.18 -5.50 2.85
C VAL A 133 -18.15 -4.42 2.74
N ASP A 134 -16.90 -4.75 3.06
CA ASP A 134 -15.78 -4.00 2.52
C ASP A 134 -15.72 -4.25 1.02
N TRP A 135 -15.32 -3.25 0.25
CA TRP A 135 -15.22 -3.43 -1.19
C TRP A 135 -14.05 -2.66 -1.78
N VAL A 136 -13.59 -3.16 -2.92
CA VAL A 136 -12.67 -2.42 -3.77
C VAL A 136 -13.47 -1.70 -4.84
N LEU A 137 -13.26 -0.39 -4.99
CA LEU A 137 -13.72 0.36 -6.15
C LEU A 137 -12.60 0.36 -7.21
N PRO A 138 -12.71 -0.46 -8.27
CA PRO A 138 -11.72 -0.47 -9.33
C PRO A 138 -11.71 0.86 -10.10
N GLY A 139 -10.52 1.29 -10.51
CA GLY A 139 -10.32 2.55 -11.20
C GLY A 139 -11.04 2.60 -12.55
N GLY A 140 -12.14 3.35 -12.61
CA GLY A 140 -12.93 3.46 -13.84
C GLY A 140 -14.01 4.54 -13.83
N SER A 141 -14.72 4.74 -12.70
CA SER A 141 -16.01 5.45 -12.76
C SER A 141 -16.20 6.65 -11.81
N TYR A 142 -15.29 6.93 -10.86
CA TYR A 142 -15.53 7.99 -9.85
C TYR A 142 -14.33 8.89 -9.49
N GLY A 143 -13.19 8.77 -10.18
CA GLY A 143 -11.93 9.44 -9.81
C GLY A 143 -11.65 10.77 -10.52
N TYR A 144 -12.58 11.73 -10.50
CA TYR A 144 -12.20 13.14 -10.63
C TYR A 144 -12.18 13.75 -9.23
N ALA A 145 -11.31 13.27 -8.36
CA ALA A 145 -10.88 14.10 -7.26
C ALA A 145 -9.83 15.02 -7.88
N HIS A 146 -10.18 16.28 -8.14
CA HIS A 146 -9.19 17.31 -8.43
C HIS A 146 -8.10 17.18 -7.37
N ILE A 147 -6.94 16.64 -7.75
CA ILE A 147 -5.73 16.60 -6.91
C ILE A 147 -6.11 16.21 -5.46
N ALA A 148 -6.71 15.02 -5.25
CA ALA A 148 -7.37 14.66 -3.99
C ALA A 148 -6.54 15.10 -2.79
N ASP A 149 -6.94 16.18 -2.13
CA ASP A 149 -6.40 16.52 -0.84
C ASP A 149 -7.08 15.57 0.12
N SER A 150 -6.35 14.56 0.60
CA SER A 150 -6.84 13.75 1.71
C SER A 150 -6.92 14.58 3.00
N SER A 151 -6.24 15.73 3.07
CA SER A 151 -6.46 16.70 4.14
C SER A 151 -7.83 17.36 3.92
N GLY A 152 -8.72 17.18 4.91
CA GLY A 152 -10.14 17.47 4.81
C GLY A 152 -10.46 18.83 4.16
N VAL A 153 -11.45 18.82 3.27
CA VAL A 153 -12.07 20.04 2.74
C VAL A 153 -12.35 21.01 3.90
N PRO A 154 -11.98 22.31 3.82
CA PRO A 154 -12.23 23.26 4.89
C PRO A 154 -13.71 23.26 5.32
N GLY A 155 -13.98 22.72 6.51
CA GLY A 155 -15.33 22.51 7.03
C GLY A 155 -15.38 21.30 7.98
N PRO A 156 -16.51 21.05 8.65
CA PRO A 156 -16.68 19.92 9.58
C PRO A 156 -16.82 18.56 8.86
N VAL A 157 -16.39 18.45 7.60
CA VAL A 157 -16.51 17.22 6.82
C VAL A 157 -15.39 16.29 7.29
N PRO A 158 -15.72 15.12 7.86
CA PRO A 158 -14.70 14.17 8.29
C PRO A 158 -13.87 13.68 7.10
N ALA A 159 -12.57 13.49 7.31
CA ALA A 159 -11.70 12.92 6.29
C ALA A 159 -12.05 11.44 6.09
N THR A 160 -12.55 11.10 4.91
CA THR A 160 -12.96 9.73 4.52
C THR A 160 -11.99 9.09 3.53
N ASN A 161 -10.96 9.80 3.07
CA ASN A 161 -9.99 9.30 2.11
C ASN A 161 -8.57 9.58 2.61
N VAL A 162 -7.66 8.63 2.39
CA VAL A 162 -6.22 8.77 2.66
C VAL A 162 -5.42 8.11 1.54
N TYR A 163 -4.22 8.59 1.22
CA TYR A 163 -3.35 7.90 0.27
C TYR A 163 -2.68 6.69 0.90
N ALA A 164 -2.73 5.55 0.21
CA ALA A 164 -1.86 4.41 0.46
C ALA A 164 -0.57 4.59 -0.36
N VAL A 165 0.47 5.08 0.30
CA VAL A 165 1.79 5.29 -0.33
C VAL A 165 2.59 4.00 -0.23
N TRP A 166 2.68 3.30 -1.35
CA TRP A 166 3.31 1.99 -1.46
C TRP A 166 4.78 2.09 -1.81
N SER A 167 5.59 1.22 -1.23
CA SER A 167 7.00 1.06 -1.59
C SER A 167 7.39 -0.41 -1.61
N ILE A 168 8.33 -0.78 -2.47
CA ILE A 168 8.85 -2.14 -2.56
C ILE A 168 9.70 -2.42 -1.32
N VAL A 169 9.51 -3.57 -0.69
CA VAL A 169 10.43 -4.03 0.37
C VAL A 169 11.77 -4.38 -0.30
N PRO A 170 12.88 -3.70 -0.01
CA PRO A 170 14.18 -4.08 -0.55
C PRO A 170 14.47 -5.52 -0.12
N GLU A 171 14.82 -6.39 -1.06
CA GLU A 171 15.18 -7.75 -0.68
C GLU A 171 16.27 -7.68 0.39
N PRO A 172 16.12 -8.39 1.53
CA PRO A 172 17.19 -8.45 2.50
C PRO A 172 18.44 -8.93 1.76
N GLY A 173 19.61 -8.35 2.09
CA GLY A 173 20.90 -8.64 1.44
C GLY A 173 21.35 -10.11 1.50
N THR A 174 20.48 -11.05 1.86
CA THR A 174 20.60 -12.50 1.70
C THR A 174 21.08 -12.92 0.31
N ALA A 175 20.63 -12.28 -0.78
CA ALA A 175 21.17 -12.56 -2.11
C ALA A 175 22.67 -12.19 -2.20
N SER A 176 23.05 -11.05 -1.64
CA SER A 176 24.45 -10.63 -1.55
C SER A 176 25.25 -11.55 -0.61
N LEU A 177 24.71 -11.93 0.55
CA LEU A 177 25.35 -12.85 1.50
C LEU A 177 25.52 -14.25 0.92
N LEU A 178 24.53 -14.76 0.18
CA LEU A 178 24.63 -16.02 -0.54
C LEU A 178 25.68 -15.92 -1.66
N GLY A 179 25.68 -14.82 -2.42
CA GLY A 179 26.68 -14.54 -3.45
C GLY A 179 28.11 -14.49 -2.89
N PHE A 180 28.31 -13.76 -1.80
CA PHE A 180 29.61 -13.70 -1.11
C PHE A 180 29.98 -15.06 -0.50
N GLY A 181 29.04 -15.79 0.07
CA GLY A 181 29.26 -17.12 0.62
C GLY A 181 29.74 -18.13 -0.44
N LEU A 182 29.09 -18.15 -1.60
CA LEU A 182 29.47 -19.01 -2.73
C LEU A 182 30.82 -18.60 -3.33
N ALA A 183 31.08 -17.29 -3.47
CA ALA A 183 32.37 -16.80 -3.93
C ALA A 183 33.52 -17.19 -2.98
N ALA A 184 33.32 -17.06 -1.67
CA ALA A 184 34.29 -17.46 -0.66
C ALA A 184 34.59 -18.98 -0.70
N LEU A 185 33.57 -19.81 -0.92
CA LEU A 185 33.73 -21.26 -1.08
C LEU A 185 34.48 -21.63 -2.37
N ALA A 186 34.22 -20.94 -3.48
CA ALA A 186 34.92 -21.16 -4.75
C ALA A 186 36.42 -20.80 -4.66
N VAL A 187 36.77 -19.72 -3.96
CA VAL A 187 38.17 -19.32 -3.71
C VAL A 187 38.87 -20.33 -2.80
N LYS A 188 38.18 -20.88 -1.80
CA LYS A 188 38.73 -21.91 -0.89
C LYS A 188 38.97 -23.26 -1.61
N GLY A 189 38.11 -23.63 -2.55
CA GLY A 189 38.21 -24.89 -3.32
C GLY A 189 39.43 -24.96 -4.25
N ARG A 190 39.86 -23.84 -4.84
CA ARG A 190 41.01 -23.80 -5.76
C ARG A 190 42.37 -24.03 -5.10
N ARG A 191 42.46 -23.96 -3.76
CA ARG A 191 43.73 -24.14 -3.04
C ARG A 191 44.12 -25.61 -2.76
N ARG A 192 43.39 -26.60 -3.29
CA ARG A 192 43.60 -28.03 -2.97
C ARG A 192 44.20 -28.93 -4.08
N HIS A 193 44.76 -28.39 -5.15
CA HIS A 193 45.51 -29.20 -6.13
C HIS A 193 47.01 -28.86 -6.17
N PRO A 194 47.86 -29.50 -5.35
CA PRO A 194 49.26 -29.71 -5.73
C PRO A 194 49.33 -30.87 -6.74
N LEU A 195 49.89 -30.58 -7.92
CA LEU A 195 50.31 -31.58 -8.88
C LEU A 195 51.53 -32.32 -8.30
N SER A 196 51.45 -33.65 -8.20
CA SER A 196 52.61 -34.55 -8.02
C SER A 196 52.72 -35.45 -9.22
#